data_AF-A0A6P8IYC4-F1
#
_entry.id   AF-A0A6P8IYC4-F1
#
_cell.length_a   1.000
_cell.length_b   1.000
_cell.length_c   1.000
_cell.angle_alpha   90.00
_cell.angle_beta   90.00
_cell.angle_gamma   90.00
#
_symmetry.space_group_name_H-M   'P 1'
#
loop_
_entity.id
_entity.type
_entity.pdbx_description
1 polymer ?
#
loop_
_entity_poly.entity_id
_entity_poly.type
_entity_poly.pdbx_seq_one_letter_code
_entity_poly.pdbx_strand_id
1 'polypeptide(L)'
;MAACLEEQQESNMNEKRLHNMFLKIASSNVIVKTQQKDELDFTVEQKLDILKDILEKNPATFLMRFGQCISTDDLVYFENLDIEKNNFELMFRIKEVKNLLDDKKKHVHVQNRRYKALQRLMTGSNYFDENEMRRREPLLYEQYIGQYMTEDEKLERDRAEQYRNSTLSDVLLQRFDSRETEWIFQCQKEREEEERVEEDSDTDSETEHDCVTSPIKGIPSETERQLLKDEFLSEMQAKFLAGQDEGFDYTEVDMNDDYDDLKLRERDEEEAYFDDDDDDYKDDVNESEMKEI
;
A
#
# COMPACT_ATOMS: atom_id res chain seq x y z
N MET A 1 -4.46 45.93 24.34
CA MET A 1 -3.66 45.07 25.26
C MET A 1 -3.95 43.59 25.07
N ALA A 2 -5.20 43.15 24.87
CA ALA A 2 -5.52 41.74 24.58
C ALA A 2 -4.89 41.20 23.26
N ALA A 3 -5.07 41.89 22.13
CA ALA A 3 -4.48 41.49 20.84
C ALA A 3 -2.93 41.42 20.86
N CYS A 4 -2.29 42.30 21.63
CA CYS A 4 -0.83 42.34 21.77
C CYS A 4 -0.27 41.17 22.63
N LEU A 5 -1.12 40.57 23.48
CA LEU A 5 -0.79 39.39 24.28
C LEU A 5 -1.03 38.11 23.47
N GLU A 6 -2.05 38.09 22.62
CA GLU A 6 -2.35 36.99 21.68
C GLU A 6 -1.25 36.84 20.62
N GLU A 7 -0.81 37.93 19.98
CA GLU A 7 0.30 37.93 19.00
C GLU A 7 1.64 37.46 19.62
N GLN A 8 1.90 37.83 20.89
CA GLN A 8 3.10 37.40 21.61
C GLN A 8 3.04 35.93 22.04
N GLN A 9 1.86 35.38 22.27
CA GLN A 9 1.67 33.96 22.58
C GLN A 9 1.78 33.09 21.33
N GLU A 10 1.21 33.51 20.20
CA GLU A 10 1.33 32.80 18.92
C GLU A 10 2.77 32.76 18.40
N SER A 11 3.50 33.87 18.47
CA SER A 11 4.92 33.90 18.05
C SER A 11 5.79 32.95 18.88
N ASN A 12 5.60 32.90 20.21
CA ASN A 12 6.35 32.00 21.10
C ASN A 12 6.00 30.52 20.85
N MET A 13 4.75 30.23 20.52
CA MET A 13 4.31 28.89 20.14
C MET A 13 4.88 28.46 18.79
N ASN A 14 4.94 29.36 17.80
CA ASN A 14 5.55 29.09 16.49
C ASN A 14 7.06 28.86 16.58
N GLU A 15 7.77 29.64 17.41
CA GLU A 15 9.20 29.42 17.66
C GLU A 15 9.47 28.05 18.30
N LYS A 16 8.64 27.63 19.26
CA LYS A 16 8.74 26.29 19.85
C LYS A 16 8.43 25.18 18.85
N ARG A 17 7.43 25.36 17.98
CA ARG A 17 7.11 24.41 16.90
C ARG A 17 8.27 24.25 15.94
N LEU A 18 8.82 25.36 15.44
CA LEU A 18 10.00 25.35 14.56
C LEU A 18 11.21 24.68 15.20
N HIS A 19 11.48 24.98 16.47
CA HIS A 19 12.58 24.35 17.19
C HIS A 19 12.40 22.83 17.31
N ASN A 20 11.19 22.38 17.65
CA ASN A 20 10.86 20.95 17.71
C ASN A 20 10.96 20.28 16.34
N MET A 21 10.47 20.91 15.28
CA MET A 21 10.59 20.42 13.90
C MET A 21 12.07 20.25 13.50
N PHE A 22 12.91 21.25 13.76
CA PHE A 22 14.33 21.17 13.44
C PHE A 22 15.05 20.09 14.27
N LEU A 23 14.69 19.91 15.54
CA LEU A 23 15.24 18.82 16.36
C LEU A 23 14.88 17.45 15.79
N LYS A 24 13.61 17.24 15.36
CA LYS A 24 13.19 16.00 14.69
C LYS A 24 14.04 15.73 13.46
N ILE A 25 14.22 16.72 12.58
CA ILE A 25 15.04 16.60 11.36
C ILE A 25 16.53 16.37 11.70
N ALA A 26 17.07 17.05 12.71
CA ALA A 26 18.48 16.89 13.09
C ALA A 26 18.76 15.52 13.71
N SER A 27 17.76 14.93 14.37
CA SER A 27 17.79 13.58 14.95
C SER A 27 17.54 12.47 13.93
N SER A 28 16.96 12.79 12.77
CA SER A 28 16.77 11.81 11.70
C SER A 28 18.07 11.60 10.91
N ASN A 29 18.15 10.48 10.18
CA ASN A 29 19.31 10.13 9.35
C ASN A 29 19.44 10.97 8.06
N VAL A 30 18.73 12.11 7.97
CA VAL A 30 18.71 12.93 6.76
C VAL A 30 19.96 13.81 6.68
N ILE A 31 20.54 13.87 5.48
CA ILE A 31 21.70 14.69 5.18
C ILE A 31 21.26 16.16 5.06
N VAL A 32 21.50 16.93 6.12
CA VAL A 32 21.18 18.38 6.17
C VAL A 32 22.02 19.16 5.14
N LYS A 33 23.30 18.80 5.00
CA LYS A 33 24.25 19.41 4.07
C LYS A 33 25.31 18.39 3.63
N THR A 34 25.69 18.43 2.36
CA THR A 34 26.74 17.57 1.81
C THR A 34 28.09 17.90 2.46
N GLN A 35 28.73 16.91 3.06
CA GLN A 35 30.06 17.01 3.69
C GLN A 35 31.12 16.30 2.84
N GLN A 36 32.37 16.76 2.92
CA GLN A 36 33.49 16.03 2.33
C GLN A 36 33.87 14.84 3.21
N LYS A 37 34.47 13.80 2.60
CA LYS A 37 34.78 12.52 3.26
C LYS A 37 35.63 12.62 4.54
N ASP A 38 36.37 13.72 4.70
CA ASP A 38 37.30 13.94 5.83
C ASP A 38 36.81 15.04 6.80
N GLU A 39 35.57 15.53 6.66
CA GLU A 39 34.98 16.51 7.58
C GLU A 39 34.34 15.82 8.80
N LEU A 40 34.40 16.48 9.96
CA LEU A 40 33.71 16.02 11.17
C LEU A 40 32.19 16.16 10.99
N ASP A 41 31.44 15.19 11.50
CA ASP A 41 29.97 15.23 11.50
C ASP A 41 29.46 16.49 12.21
N PHE A 42 28.45 17.14 11.63
CA PHE A 42 27.83 18.32 12.24
C PHE A 42 27.21 17.97 13.60
N THR A 43 27.44 18.82 14.58
CA THR A 43 26.71 18.74 15.86
C THR A 43 25.23 19.07 15.65
N VAL A 44 24.37 18.63 16.58
CA VAL A 44 22.93 18.93 16.51
C VAL A 44 22.68 20.44 16.40
N GLU A 45 23.38 21.25 17.19
CA GLU A 45 23.26 22.72 17.15
C GLU A 45 23.64 23.30 15.78
N GLN A 46 24.73 22.82 15.17
CA GLN A 46 25.13 23.26 13.83
C GLN A 46 24.11 22.85 12.75
N LYS A 47 23.48 21.67 12.89
CA LYS A 47 22.40 21.24 12.00
C LYS A 47 21.19 22.17 12.12
N LEU A 48 20.82 22.59 13.33
CA LEU A 48 19.70 23.53 13.55
C LEU A 48 19.95 24.88 12.87
N ASP A 49 21.16 25.43 12.98
CA ASP A 49 21.51 26.70 12.34
C ASP A 49 21.42 26.61 10.80
N ILE A 50 21.89 25.50 10.22
CA ILE A 50 21.79 25.25 8.78
C ILE A 50 20.33 25.11 8.34
N LEU A 51 19.51 24.37 9.10
CA LEU A 51 18.09 24.20 8.79
C LEU A 51 17.33 25.53 8.83
N LYS A 52 17.64 26.38 9.81
CA LYS A 52 17.07 27.73 9.93
C LYS A 52 17.44 28.61 8.72
N ASP A 53 18.70 28.62 8.33
CA ASP A 53 19.17 29.38 7.15
C ASP A 53 18.51 28.90 5.85
N ILE A 54 18.30 27.59 5.68
CA ILE A 54 17.58 27.05 4.52
C ILE A 54 16.11 27.49 4.51
N LEU A 55 15.43 27.41 5.66
CA LEU A 55 14.03 27.79 5.79
C LEU A 55 13.82 29.28 5.50
N GLU A 56 14.69 30.15 6.03
CA GLU A 56 14.62 31.60 5.81
C GLU A 56 14.85 31.98 4.34
N LYS A 57 15.75 31.28 3.65
CA LYS A 57 16.05 31.51 2.22
C LYS A 57 14.93 31.06 1.31
N ASN A 58 14.49 29.80 1.44
CA ASN A 58 13.43 29.25 0.60
C ASN A 58 12.65 28.15 1.34
N PRO A 59 11.45 28.48 1.87
CA PRO A 59 10.57 27.52 2.54
C PRO A 59 10.12 26.36 1.64
N ALA A 60 9.93 26.57 0.34
CA ALA A 60 9.53 25.51 -0.59
C ALA A 60 10.65 24.50 -0.80
N THR A 61 11.91 24.97 -0.93
CA THR A 61 13.08 24.08 -0.99
C THR A 61 13.28 23.30 0.32
N PHE A 62 12.97 23.92 1.46
CA PHE A 62 12.99 23.24 2.75
C PHE A 62 12.01 22.05 2.77
N LEU A 63 10.75 22.27 2.39
CA LEU A 63 9.74 21.21 2.32
C LEU A 63 10.11 20.11 1.32
N MET A 64 10.65 20.46 0.16
CA MET A 64 11.09 19.48 -0.84
C MET A 64 12.15 18.51 -0.29
N ARG A 65 13.08 18.99 0.55
CA ARG A 65 14.18 18.17 1.08
C ARG A 65 13.84 17.45 2.38
N PHE A 66 13.05 18.09 3.24
CA PHE A 66 12.81 17.62 4.60
C PHE A 66 11.36 17.19 4.86
N GLY A 67 10.48 17.29 3.88
CA GLY A 67 9.04 16.99 3.98
C GLY A 67 8.72 15.63 4.61
N GLN A 68 9.53 14.61 4.32
CA GLN A 68 9.36 13.25 4.89
C GLN A 68 9.57 13.18 6.41
N CYS A 69 10.26 14.15 7.00
CA CYS A 69 10.55 14.22 8.44
C CYS A 69 9.65 15.21 9.20
N ILE A 70 8.71 15.84 8.50
CA ILE A 70 7.83 16.90 9.03
C ILE A 70 6.48 16.28 9.40
N SER A 71 5.86 16.76 10.48
CA SER A 71 4.52 16.30 10.90
C SER A 71 3.42 17.24 10.43
N THR A 72 2.17 16.78 10.48
CA THR A 72 0.99 17.60 10.14
C THR A 72 0.89 18.87 10.97
N ASP A 73 1.30 18.82 12.23
CA ASP A 73 1.30 19.98 13.14
C ASP A 73 2.33 21.04 12.74
N ASP A 74 3.45 20.60 12.15
CA ASP A 74 4.51 21.47 11.67
C ASP A 74 4.09 22.19 10.37
N LEU A 75 3.20 21.58 9.56
CA LEU A 75 2.68 22.16 8.32
C LEU A 75 1.86 23.43 8.52
N VAL A 76 1.21 23.59 9.68
CA VAL A 76 0.44 24.80 10.03
C VAL A 76 1.31 26.07 9.91
N TYR A 77 2.59 25.98 10.24
CA TYR A 77 3.52 27.11 10.06
C TYR A 77 3.65 27.51 8.59
N PHE A 78 3.76 26.53 7.69
CA PHE A 78 3.92 26.77 6.27
C PHE A 78 2.62 27.25 5.61
N GLU A 79 1.46 26.79 6.10
CA GLU A 79 0.15 27.29 5.65
C GLU A 79 -0.03 28.77 5.98
N ASN A 80 0.30 29.18 7.21
CA ASN A 80 0.27 30.59 7.60
C ASN A 80 1.23 31.43 6.73
N LEU A 81 2.42 30.88 6.43
CA LEU A 81 3.39 31.53 5.58
C LEU A 81 2.93 31.64 4.12
N ASP A 82 2.16 30.67 3.64
CA ASP A 82 1.55 30.69 2.31
C ASP A 82 0.46 31.76 2.20
N ILE A 83 -0.39 31.90 3.22
CA ILE A 83 -1.41 32.97 3.29
C ILE A 83 -0.75 34.35 3.19
N GLU A 84 0.39 34.55 3.86
CA GLU A 84 1.11 35.83 3.85
C GLU A 84 1.85 36.11 2.54
N LYS A 85 2.46 35.08 1.93
CA LYS A 85 3.37 35.24 0.77
C LYS A 85 2.72 34.93 -0.57
N ASN A 86 1.56 34.28 -0.57
CA ASN A 86 0.82 33.79 -1.74
C ASN A 86 1.73 33.13 -2.78
N ASN A 87 2.56 32.18 -2.33
CA ASN A 87 3.58 31.56 -3.17
C ASN A 87 3.08 30.21 -3.66
N PHE A 88 2.70 30.14 -4.94
CA PHE A 88 2.24 28.90 -5.60
C PHE A 88 3.19 27.72 -5.42
N GLU A 89 4.51 27.95 -5.40
CA GLU A 89 5.49 26.88 -5.17
C GLU A 89 5.37 26.33 -3.74
N LEU A 90 5.16 27.20 -2.76
CA LEU A 90 4.99 26.80 -1.36
C LEU A 90 3.68 26.03 -1.18
N MET A 91 2.57 26.55 -1.72
CA MET A 91 1.27 25.88 -1.71
C MET A 91 1.35 24.46 -2.30
N PHE A 92 2.00 24.31 -3.46
CA PHE A 92 2.19 23.01 -4.11
C PHE A 92 2.99 22.05 -3.21
N ARG A 93 4.09 22.51 -2.62
CA ARG A 93 4.91 21.68 -1.71
C ARG A 93 4.17 21.30 -0.43
N ILE A 94 3.34 22.19 0.12
CA ILE A 94 2.49 21.85 1.27
C ILE A 94 1.51 20.74 0.88
N LYS A 95 0.83 20.85 -0.26
CA LYS A 95 -0.08 19.81 -0.77
C LYS A 95 0.64 18.47 -0.98
N GLU A 96 1.83 18.51 -1.56
CA GLU A 96 2.67 17.32 -1.78
C GLU A 96 3.04 16.64 -0.45
N VAL A 97 3.52 17.40 0.55
CA VAL A 97 3.86 16.85 1.87
C VAL A 97 2.62 16.33 2.58
N LYS A 98 1.46 16.99 2.49
CA LYS A 98 0.20 16.46 3.02
C LYS A 98 -0.15 15.11 2.41
N ASN A 99 -0.04 14.97 1.09
CA ASN A 99 -0.29 13.70 0.41
C ASN A 99 0.70 12.62 0.85
N LEU A 100 1.96 12.98 1.09
CA LEU A 100 2.97 12.07 1.63
C LEU A 100 2.74 11.69 3.09
N LEU A 101 1.99 12.48 3.88
CA LEU A 101 1.64 12.16 5.26
C LEU A 101 0.32 11.38 5.36
N ASP A 102 -0.53 11.46 4.34
CA ASP A 102 -1.81 10.76 4.29
C ASP A 102 -1.60 9.25 4.08
N ASP A 103 -1.80 8.49 5.14
CA ASP A 103 -1.64 7.03 5.12
C ASP A 103 -2.60 6.35 4.13
N LYS A 104 -3.78 6.93 3.86
CA LYS A 104 -4.69 6.38 2.84
C LYS A 104 -4.08 6.53 1.45
N LYS A 105 -3.50 7.69 1.14
CA LYS A 105 -2.83 7.92 -0.15
C LYS A 105 -1.57 7.08 -0.28
N LYS A 106 -0.80 6.88 0.78
CA LYS A 106 0.32 5.93 0.79
C LYS A 106 -0.15 4.51 0.45
N HIS A 107 -1.23 4.07 1.09
CA HIS A 107 -1.80 2.75 0.85
C HIS A 107 -2.27 2.60 -0.60
N VAL A 108 -2.98 3.60 -1.15
CA VAL A 108 -3.38 3.62 -2.57
C VAL A 108 -2.15 3.61 -3.49
N HIS A 109 -1.10 4.36 -3.20
CA HIS A 109 0.14 4.33 -3.97
C HIS A 109 0.79 2.94 -3.97
N VAL A 110 0.87 2.30 -2.81
CA VAL A 110 1.40 0.92 -2.69
C VAL A 110 0.53 -0.05 -3.49
N GLN A 111 -0.80 0.03 -3.38
CA GLN A 111 -1.70 -0.81 -4.16
C GLN A 111 -1.57 -0.58 -5.66
N ASN A 112 -1.41 0.67 -6.10
CA ASN A 112 -1.22 1.02 -7.50
C ASN A 112 0.12 0.47 -8.04
N ARG A 113 1.21 0.56 -7.25
CA ARG A 113 2.50 -0.05 -7.59
C ARG A 113 2.41 -1.56 -7.69
N ARG A 114 1.78 -2.21 -6.70
CA ARG A 114 1.54 -3.66 -6.70
C ARG A 114 0.67 -4.06 -7.89
N TYR A 115 -0.36 -3.31 -8.23
CA TYR A 115 -1.17 -3.56 -9.42
C TYR A 115 -0.34 -3.48 -10.70
N LYS A 116 0.57 -2.52 -10.80
CA LYS A 116 1.49 -2.46 -11.94
C LYS A 116 2.44 -3.64 -11.99
N ALA A 117 2.96 -4.08 -10.85
CA ALA A 117 3.79 -5.26 -10.74
C ALA A 117 3.03 -6.53 -11.12
N LEU A 118 1.79 -6.68 -10.65
CA LEU A 118 0.87 -7.76 -11.01
C LEU A 118 0.74 -7.89 -12.53
N GLN A 119 0.43 -6.78 -13.22
CA GLN A 119 0.32 -6.76 -14.68
C GLN A 119 1.61 -7.22 -15.38
N ARG A 120 2.79 -6.82 -14.88
CA ARG A 120 4.08 -7.26 -15.43
C ARG A 120 4.32 -8.75 -15.17
N LEU A 121 4.00 -9.24 -13.99
CA LEU A 121 4.16 -10.66 -13.63
C LEU A 121 3.25 -11.56 -14.46
N MET A 122 2.00 -11.16 -14.70
CA MET A 122 1.05 -11.91 -15.53
C MET A 122 1.49 -12.04 -17.00
N THR A 123 2.23 -11.07 -17.52
CA THR A 123 2.62 -11.04 -18.94
C THR A 123 4.06 -11.51 -19.18
N GLY A 124 4.95 -11.34 -18.20
CA GLY A 124 6.39 -11.53 -18.35
C GLY A 124 7.00 -12.67 -17.54
N SER A 125 6.23 -13.38 -16.71
CA SER A 125 6.75 -14.44 -15.83
C SER A 125 5.78 -15.61 -15.70
N ASN A 126 6.26 -16.70 -15.08
CA ASN A 126 5.45 -17.86 -14.68
C ASN A 126 4.88 -17.73 -13.25
N TYR A 127 4.94 -16.53 -12.65
CA TYR A 127 4.56 -16.34 -11.24
C TYR A 127 3.10 -16.73 -10.95
N PHE A 128 2.20 -16.35 -11.88
CA PHE A 128 0.77 -16.68 -11.83
C PHE A 128 0.42 -17.95 -12.63
N ASP A 129 1.40 -18.82 -12.91
CA ASP A 129 1.11 -20.14 -13.46
C ASP A 129 0.50 -21.03 -12.38
N GLU A 130 -0.47 -21.86 -12.76
CA GLU A 130 -1.22 -22.75 -11.85
C GLU A 130 -0.29 -23.59 -10.96
N ASN A 131 0.82 -24.10 -11.50
CA ASN A 131 1.79 -24.90 -10.74
C ASN A 131 2.61 -24.08 -9.73
N GLU A 132 3.00 -22.84 -10.07
CA GLU A 132 3.75 -21.98 -9.15
C GLU A 132 2.82 -21.44 -8.04
N MET A 133 1.57 -21.10 -8.39
CA MET A 133 0.55 -20.73 -7.40
C MET A 133 0.26 -21.90 -6.46
N ARG A 134 0.11 -23.13 -6.97
CA ARG A 134 -0.11 -24.33 -6.16
C ARG A 134 1.02 -24.60 -5.16
N ARG A 135 2.27 -24.33 -5.51
CA ARG A 135 3.41 -24.52 -4.59
C ARG A 135 3.38 -23.54 -3.43
N ARG A 136 2.95 -22.31 -3.68
CA ARG A 136 2.89 -21.22 -2.70
C ARG A 136 1.63 -21.30 -1.83
N GLU A 137 0.51 -21.67 -2.44
CA GLU A 137 -0.82 -21.72 -1.81
C GLU A 137 -1.49 -23.09 -2.08
N PRO A 138 -0.91 -24.19 -1.55
CA PRO A 138 -1.42 -25.54 -1.80
C PRO A 138 -2.80 -25.80 -1.18
N LEU A 139 -3.14 -25.20 -0.03
CA LEU A 139 -4.46 -25.38 0.57
C LEU A 139 -5.55 -24.75 -0.29
N LEU A 140 -5.31 -23.51 -0.72
CA LEU A 140 -6.22 -22.79 -1.60
C LEU A 140 -6.40 -23.53 -2.94
N TYR A 141 -5.31 -24.07 -3.49
CA TYR A 141 -5.39 -24.91 -4.68
C TYR A 141 -6.27 -26.14 -4.45
N GLU A 142 -6.15 -26.84 -3.31
CA GLU A 142 -6.98 -28.00 -3.01
C GLU A 142 -8.46 -27.62 -2.90
N GLN A 143 -8.78 -26.48 -2.29
CA GLN A 143 -10.14 -25.96 -2.14
C GLN A 143 -10.79 -25.62 -3.50
N TYR A 144 -10.08 -24.97 -4.42
CA TYR A 144 -10.68 -24.56 -5.69
C TYR A 144 -10.54 -25.58 -6.81
N ILE A 145 -9.42 -26.29 -6.89
CA ILE A 145 -9.07 -27.15 -8.04
C ILE A 145 -8.92 -28.61 -7.59
N GLY A 146 -8.07 -28.86 -6.59
CA GLY A 146 -7.60 -30.20 -6.22
C GLY A 146 -8.71 -31.17 -5.78
N GLN A 147 -9.71 -30.69 -5.04
CA GLN A 147 -10.85 -31.52 -4.60
C GLN A 147 -11.75 -32.01 -5.74
N TYR A 148 -11.71 -31.32 -6.90
CA TYR A 148 -12.51 -31.63 -8.09
C TYR A 148 -11.71 -32.34 -9.18
N MET A 149 -10.46 -32.72 -8.91
CA MET A 149 -9.66 -33.56 -9.78
C MET A 149 -9.90 -35.03 -9.45
N THR A 150 -10.06 -35.85 -10.49
CA THR A 150 -10.07 -37.31 -10.34
C THR A 150 -8.66 -37.83 -10.01
N GLU A 151 -8.58 -39.01 -9.40
CA GLU A 151 -7.28 -39.65 -9.10
C GLU A 151 -6.41 -39.86 -10.35
N ASP A 152 -7.04 -40.18 -11.49
CA ASP A 152 -6.34 -40.32 -12.76
C ASP A 152 -5.76 -38.98 -13.25
N GLU A 153 -6.51 -37.87 -13.14
CA GLU A 153 -6.02 -36.53 -13.48
C GLU A 153 -4.90 -36.06 -12.54
N LYS A 154 -5.00 -36.35 -11.23
CA LYS A 154 -3.92 -36.09 -10.26
C LYS A 154 -2.66 -36.87 -10.62
N LEU A 155 -2.80 -38.15 -10.97
CA LEU A 155 -1.69 -38.99 -11.39
C LEU A 155 -1.04 -38.49 -12.69
N GLU A 156 -1.84 -38.03 -13.67
CA GLU A 156 -1.34 -37.47 -14.92
C GLU A 156 -0.56 -36.17 -14.69
N ARG A 157 -1.05 -35.28 -13.82
CA ARG A 157 -0.34 -34.06 -13.40
C ARG A 157 0.99 -34.42 -12.75
N ASP A 158 0.99 -35.31 -11.76
CA ASP A 158 2.19 -35.69 -11.02
C ASP A 158 3.22 -36.36 -11.95
N ARG A 159 2.75 -37.14 -12.93
CA ARG A 159 3.60 -37.69 -13.99
C ARG A 159 4.18 -36.60 -14.88
N ALA A 160 3.38 -35.62 -15.32
CA ALA A 160 3.85 -34.51 -16.16
C ALA A 160 4.97 -33.72 -15.45
N GLU A 161 4.87 -33.55 -14.13
CA GLU A 161 5.93 -32.95 -13.31
C GLU A 161 7.17 -33.83 -13.22
N GLN A 162 7.00 -35.15 -13.08
CA GLN A 162 8.12 -36.11 -13.05
C GLN A 162 8.88 -36.22 -14.39
N TYR A 163 8.20 -36.08 -15.53
CA TYR A 163 8.83 -36.13 -16.86
C TYR A 163 9.73 -34.93 -17.16
N ARG A 164 9.74 -33.89 -16.32
CA ARG A 164 10.74 -32.81 -16.36
C ARG A 164 12.08 -33.24 -15.76
N ASN A 165 12.14 -34.36 -15.05
CA ASN A 165 13.33 -34.79 -14.32
C ASN A 165 14.24 -35.63 -15.20
N SER A 166 15.28 -35.00 -15.71
CA SER A 166 16.27 -35.63 -16.59
C SER A 166 17.40 -36.31 -15.80
N THR A 167 17.63 -35.89 -14.55
CA THR A 167 18.75 -36.34 -13.71
C THR A 167 18.30 -36.78 -12.32
N LEU A 168 19.17 -37.53 -11.62
CA LEU A 168 18.96 -37.88 -10.21
C LEU A 168 18.82 -36.64 -9.32
N SER A 169 19.51 -35.54 -9.65
CA SER A 169 19.39 -34.26 -8.93
C SER A 169 17.96 -33.73 -9.02
N ASP A 170 17.35 -33.77 -10.22
CA ASP A 170 15.99 -33.28 -10.44
C ASP A 170 14.98 -34.09 -9.62
N VAL A 171 15.17 -35.42 -9.52
CA VAL A 171 14.31 -36.29 -8.70
C VAL A 171 14.45 -35.97 -7.21
N LEU A 172 15.66 -35.68 -6.73
CA LEU A 172 15.90 -35.31 -5.33
C LEU A 172 15.33 -33.93 -4.99
N LEU A 173 15.49 -32.95 -5.90
CA LEU A 173 14.88 -31.62 -5.77
C LEU A 173 13.36 -31.74 -5.76
N GLN A 174 12.74 -32.49 -6.68
CA GLN A 174 11.30 -32.70 -6.68
C GLN A 174 10.80 -33.30 -5.35
N ARG A 175 11.53 -34.26 -4.78
CA ARG A 175 11.19 -34.84 -3.47
C ARG A 175 11.25 -33.80 -2.34
N PHE A 176 12.21 -32.88 -2.41
CA PHE A 176 12.29 -31.78 -1.47
C PHE A 176 11.11 -30.83 -1.64
N ASP A 177 10.86 -30.36 -2.86
CA ASP A 177 9.76 -29.44 -3.20
C ASP A 177 8.40 -30.04 -2.82
N SER A 178 8.19 -31.33 -3.07
CA SER A 178 6.94 -32.03 -2.71
C SER A 178 6.73 -32.05 -1.19
N ARG A 179 7.80 -32.28 -0.42
CA ARG A 179 7.73 -32.28 1.04
C ARG A 179 7.51 -30.87 1.59
N GLU A 180 8.12 -29.87 0.98
CA GLU A 180 7.90 -28.46 1.31
C GLU A 180 6.46 -28.05 1.04
N THR A 181 5.92 -28.39 -0.14
CA THR A 181 4.51 -28.12 -0.49
C THR A 181 3.54 -28.78 0.50
N GLU A 182 3.80 -30.04 0.87
CA GLU A 182 3.00 -30.73 1.90
C GLU A 182 3.10 -30.04 3.27
N TRP A 183 4.30 -29.59 3.65
CA TRP A 183 4.48 -28.88 4.91
C TRP A 183 3.72 -27.54 4.92
N ILE A 184 3.80 -26.76 3.83
CA ILE A 184 3.03 -25.52 3.66
C ILE A 184 1.53 -25.81 3.75
N PHE A 185 1.06 -26.86 3.07
CA PHE A 185 -0.36 -27.27 3.12
C PHE A 185 -0.84 -27.51 4.55
N GLN A 186 -0.07 -28.26 5.35
CA GLN A 186 -0.42 -28.52 6.74
C GLN A 186 -0.44 -27.23 7.57
N CYS A 187 0.59 -26.37 7.44
CA CYS A 187 0.62 -25.10 8.17
C CYS A 187 -0.55 -24.17 7.80
N GLN A 188 -0.93 -24.09 6.51
CA GLN A 188 -2.08 -23.31 6.08
C GLN A 188 -3.39 -23.87 6.65
N LYS A 189 -3.51 -25.19 6.70
CA LYS A 189 -4.71 -25.88 7.20
C LYS A 189 -4.86 -25.69 8.71
N GLU A 190 -3.76 -25.79 9.46
CA GLU A 190 -3.74 -25.48 10.89
C GLU A 190 -4.14 -24.02 11.14
N ARG A 191 -3.59 -23.06 10.38
CA ARG A 191 -3.94 -21.64 10.49
C ARG A 191 -5.43 -21.38 10.24
N GLU A 192 -6.01 -21.95 9.19
CA GLU A 192 -7.45 -21.78 8.90
C GLU A 192 -8.33 -22.43 9.98
N GLU A 193 -7.91 -23.57 10.54
CA GLU A 193 -8.64 -24.22 11.65
C GLU A 193 -8.58 -23.39 12.94
N GLU A 194 -7.43 -22.78 13.26
CA GLU A 194 -7.28 -21.86 14.39
C GLU A 194 -8.17 -20.61 14.24
N GLU A 195 -8.17 -19.98 13.06
CA GLU A 195 -9.01 -18.82 12.76
C GLU A 195 -10.51 -19.13 12.93
N ARG A 196 -10.98 -20.30 12.47
CA ARG A 196 -12.37 -20.74 12.67
C ARG A 196 -12.74 -20.93 14.15
N VAL A 197 -11.82 -21.45 14.96
CA VAL A 197 -12.08 -21.70 16.39
C VAL A 197 -12.15 -20.38 17.19
N GLU A 198 -11.32 -19.40 16.84
CA GLU A 198 -11.36 -18.06 17.46
C GLU A 198 -12.66 -17.32 17.10
N GLU A 199 -13.13 -17.41 15.85
CA GLU A 199 -14.42 -16.82 15.43
C GLU A 199 -15.63 -17.44 16.17
N ASP A 200 -15.63 -18.76 16.38
CA ASP A 200 -16.67 -19.48 17.14
C ASP A 200 -16.65 -19.15 18.65
N SER A 201 -15.51 -18.69 19.19
CA SER A 201 -15.35 -18.30 20.60
C SER A 201 -15.94 -16.92 20.90
N ASP A 202 -15.92 -16.00 19.93
CA ASP A 202 -16.25 -14.59 20.12
C ASP A 202 -17.64 -14.17 19.62
N THR A 203 -18.44 -15.08 19.02
CA THR A 203 -19.73 -14.75 18.41
C THR A 203 -20.92 -15.55 18.97
N ASP A 204 -21.75 -14.87 19.78
CA ASP A 204 -23.15 -15.24 20.10
C ASP A 204 -24.12 -14.37 19.26
N SER A 205 -23.74 -14.05 18.02
CA SER A 205 -24.54 -13.27 17.06
C SER A 205 -24.76 -14.09 15.81
N GLU A 206 -26.01 -14.52 15.60
CA GLU A 206 -26.49 -15.18 14.40
C GLU A 206 -26.43 -14.24 13.19
N THR A 207 -25.21 -14.02 12.70
CA THR A 207 -24.97 -13.49 11.38
C THR A 207 -24.55 -14.69 10.56
N GLU A 208 -25.50 -15.26 9.82
CA GLU A 208 -25.22 -16.25 8.78
C GLU A 208 -24.27 -15.61 7.76
N HIS A 209 -22.96 -15.66 8.03
CA HIS A 209 -21.96 -15.56 6.99
C HIS A 209 -22.15 -16.80 6.13
N ASP A 210 -22.94 -16.64 5.06
CA ASP A 210 -23.01 -17.58 3.96
C ASP A 210 -21.61 -17.69 3.36
N CYS A 211 -20.81 -18.57 3.93
CA CYS A 211 -19.53 -19.02 3.43
C CYS A 211 -19.79 -19.56 2.02
N VAL A 212 -19.47 -18.75 1.00
CA VAL A 212 -19.62 -19.06 -0.43
C VAL A 212 -18.58 -20.12 -0.84
N THR A 213 -18.61 -21.30 -0.23
CA THR A 213 -17.89 -22.50 -0.67
C THR A 213 -18.60 -23.75 -0.15
N SER A 214 -19.94 -23.79 -0.24
CA SER A 214 -20.61 -25.09 -0.18
C SER A 214 -20.04 -25.97 -1.31
N PRO A 215 -19.35 -27.09 -1.01
CA PRO A 215 -18.68 -27.86 -2.04
C PRO A 215 -19.69 -28.30 -3.09
N ILE A 216 -19.41 -28.02 -4.36
CA ILE A 216 -20.22 -28.52 -5.47
C ILE A 216 -20.36 -30.04 -5.31
N LYS A 217 -21.59 -30.52 -5.14
CA LYS A 217 -21.86 -31.96 -5.01
C LYS A 217 -21.71 -32.63 -6.38
N GLY A 218 -20.55 -33.25 -6.62
CA GLY A 218 -20.27 -34.07 -7.80
C GLY A 218 -19.03 -33.62 -8.57
N ILE A 219 -18.81 -34.24 -9.74
CA ILE A 219 -17.74 -33.84 -10.65
C ILE A 219 -18.21 -32.57 -11.38
N PRO A 220 -17.52 -31.42 -11.22
CA PRO A 220 -17.95 -30.19 -11.89
C PRO A 220 -17.86 -30.32 -13.41
N SER A 221 -18.78 -29.66 -14.10
CA SER A 221 -18.73 -29.48 -15.55
C SER A 221 -17.48 -28.71 -15.98
N GLU A 222 -17.08 -28.84 -17.24
CA GLU A 222 -15.91 -28.13 -17.77
C GLU A 222 -16.00 -26.61 -17.59
N THR A 223 -17.20 -26.04 -17.71
CA THR A 223 -17.46 -24.62 -17.45
C THR A 223 -17.29 -24.25 -15.98
N GLU A 224 -17.77 -25.08 -15.06
CA GLU A 224 -17.58 -24.84 -13.62
C GLU A 224 -16.10 -24.98 -13.22
N ARG A 225 -15.38 -25.94 -13.82
CA ARG A 225 -13.93 -26.08 -13.61
C ARG A 225 -13.16 -24.85 -14.06
N GLN A 226 -13.58 -24.21 -15.15
CA GLN A 226 -12.96 -22.97 -15.60
C GLN A 226 -13.24 -21.82 -14.62
N LEU A 227 -14.48 -21.69 -14.14
CA LEU A 227 -14.83 -20.68 -13.15
C LEU A 227 -14.02 -20.84 -11.85
N LEU A 228 -13.89 -22.08 -11.36
CA LEU A 228 -13.07 -22.38 -10.17
C LEU A 228 -11.59 -22.03 -10.37
N LYS A 229 -11.04 -22.24 -11.57
CA LYS A 229 -9.67 -21.83 -11.91
C LYS A 229 -9.54 -20.31 -11.95
N ASP A 230 -10.53 -19.61 -12.49
CA ASP A 230 -10.54 -18.16 -12.56
C ASP A 230 -10.70 -17.54 -11.16
N GLU A 231 -11.51 -18.14 -10.29
CA GLU A 231 -11.66 -17.77 -8.87
C GLU A 231 -10.36 -17.99 -8.10
N PHE A 232 -9.72 -19.15 -8.27
CA PHE A 232 -8.39 -19.42 -7.70
C PHE A 232 -7.38 -18.36 -8.10
N LEU A 233 -7.32 -18.02 -9.39
CA LEU A 233 -6.43 -16.97 -9.89
C LEU A 233 -6.78 -15.60 -9.30
N SER A 234 -8.08 -15.25 -9.22
CA SER A 234 -8.54 -13.98 -8.65
C SER A 234 -8.13 -13.85 -7.18
N GLU A 235 -8.27 -14.92 -6.40
CA GLU A 235 -7.89 -14.93 -4.98
C GLU A 235 -6.38 -14.76 -4.82
N MET A 236 -5.58 -15.44 -5.66
CA MET A 236 -4.12 -15.26 -5.70
C MET A 236 -3.72 -13.82 -6.05
N GLN A 237 -4.42 -13.18 -6.99
CA GLN A 237 -4.21 -11.77 -7.33
C GLN A 237 -4.60 -10.84 -6.17
N ALA A 238 -5.71 -11.12 -5.50
CA ALA A 238 -6.16 -10.33 -4.34
C ALA A 238 -5.15 -10.41 -3.18
N LYS A 239 -4.70 -11.62 -2.82
CA LYS A 239 -3.62 -11.83 -1.84
C LYS A 239 -2.35 -11.08 -2.23
N PHE A 240 -1.97 -11.13 -3.51
CA PHE A 240 -0.80 -10.42 -4.00
C PHE A 240 -0.93 -8.90 -3.80
N LEU A 241 -2.07 -8.31 -4.16
CA LEU A 241 -2.32 -6.87 -3.98
C LEU A 241 -2.38 -6.48 -2.49
N ALA A 242 -2.97 -7.34 -1.65
CA ALA A 242 -3.04 -7.15 -0.21
C ALA A 242 -1.66 -7.23 0.48
N GLY A 243 -0.66 -7.85 -0.15
CA GLY A 243 0.66 -8.03 0.45
C GLY A 243 0.78 -9.27 1.32
N GLN A 244 -0.08 -10.26 1.08
CA GLN A 244 -0.21 -11.48 1.89
C GLN A 244 0.49 -12.69 1.25
N ASP A 245 1.15 -12.49 0.11
CA ASP A 245 1.88 -13.55 -0.59
C ASP A 245 3.28 -13.71 0.05
N GLU A 246 3.38 -14.63 1.01
CA GLU A 246 4.61 -14.82 1.81
C GLU A 246 5.85 -15.18 0.97
N GLY A 247 5.65 -15.72 -0.23
CA GLY A 247 6.73 -16.06 -1.17
C GLY A 247 7.29 -14.88 -1.97
N PHE A 248 6.73 -13.67 -1.83
CA PHE A 248 7.10 -12.49 -2.61
C PHE A 248 7.84 -11.44 -1.78
N ASP A 249 8.93 -10.89 -2.30
CA ASP A 249 9.60 -9.75 -1.68
C ASP A 249 8.98 -8.43 -2.14
N TYR A 250 7.99 -7.96 -1.37
CA TYR A 250 7.30 -6.70 -1.64
C TYR A 250 8.20 -5.45 -1.54
N THR A 251 9.37 -5.56 -0.90
CA THR A 251 10.27 -4.40 -0.80
C THR A 251 10.79 -3.94 -2.17
N GLU A 252 10.87 -4.86 -3.14
CA GLU A 252 11.27 -4.57 -4.51
C GLU A 252 10.22 -3.79 -5.32
N VAL A 253 8.96 -3.80 -4.87
CA VAL A 253 7.83 -3.17 -5.56
C VAL A 253 7.34 -1.94 -4.81
N ASP A 254 7.11 -2.06 -3.49
CA ASP A 254 6.48 -1.00 -2.69
C ASP A 254 7.34 0.27 -2.64
N MET A 255 8.66 0.13 -2.70
CA MET A 255 9.62 1.24 -2.66
C MET A 255 10.16 1.63 -4.05
N ASN A 256 9.58 1.10 -5.12
CA ASN A 256 10.11 1.26 -6.47
C ASN A 256 9.20 2.13 -7.35
N ASP A 257 9.71 3.31 -7.68
CA ASP A 257 9.02 4.32 -8.48
C ASP A 257 8.80 3.87 -9.94
N ASP A 258 9.52 2.85 -10.45
CA ASP A 258 9.29 2.31 -11.81
C ASP A 258 7.91 1.65 -11.96
N TYR A 259 7.23 1.36 -10.85
CA TYR A 259 5.87 0.85 -10.82
C TYR A 259 4.81 1.94 -10.67
N ASP A 260 5.20 3.22 -10.57
CA ASP A 260 4.26 4.34 -10.56
C ASP A 260 3.63 4.50 -11.95
N ASP A 261 2.38 4.05 -12.10
CA ASP A 261 1.61 4.26 -13.32
C ASP A 261 1.07 5.70 -13.35
N LEU A 262 1.83 6.59 -14.00
CA LEU A 262 1.46 7.99 -14.15
C LEU A 262 0.08 8.18 -14.79
N LYS A 263 -0.37 7.28 -15.68
CA LYS A 263 -1.69 7.38 -16.31
C LYS A 263 -2.80 7.05 -15.34
N LEU A 264 -2.59 6.02 -14.51
CA LEU A 264 -3.54 5.66 -13.46
C LEU A 264 -3.66 6.81 -12.47
N ARG A 265 -2.53 7.37 -12.04
CA ARG A 265 -2.48 8.53 -11.16
C ARG A 265 -3.19 9.75 -11.74
N GLU A 266 -2.95 10.07 -13.02
CA GLU A 266 -3.61 11.19 -13.70
C GLU A 266 -5.13 11.00 -13.68
N ARG A 267 -5.63 9.81 -14.01
CA ARG A 267 -7.06 9.49 -13.95
C ARG A 267 -7.63 9.61 -12.53
N ASP A 268 -6.94 9.07 -11.53
CA ASP A 268 -7.39 9.14 -10.14
C ASP A 268 -7.41 10.60 -9.63
N GLU A 269 -6.45 11.43 -10.07
CA GLU A 269 -6.41 12.87 -9.78
C GLU A 269 -7.52 13.64 -10.51
N GLU A 270 -7.83 13.28 -11.76
CA GLU A 270 -8.97 13.83 -12.51
C GLU A 270 -10.31 13.47 -11.85
N GLU A 271 -10.52 12.20 -11.49
CA GLU A 271 -11.74 11.73 -10.80
C GLU A 271 -11.94 12.48 -9.47
N ALA A 272 -10.89 12.63 -8.66
CA ALA A 272 -10.96 13.39 -7.42
C ALA A 272 -11.30 14.87 -7.63
N TYR A 273 -10.82 15.47 -8.73
CA TYR A 273 -11.16 16.85 -9.09
C TYR A 273 -12.65 17.00 -9.46
N PHE A 274 -13.23 16.03 -10.18
CA PHE A 274 -14.65 16.06 -10.53
C PHE A 274 -15.57 15.82 -9.32
N ASP A 275 -15.18 14.94 -8.39
CA ASP A 275 -15.94 14.67 -7.17
C ASP A 275 -15.98 15.89 -6.23
N ASP A 276 -14.90 16.69 -6.16
CA ASP A 276 -14.83 17.90 -5.34
C ASP A 276 -15.65 19.09 -5.94
N ASP A 277 -15.82 19.16 -7.27
CA ASP A 277 -16.54 20.25 -7.98
C ASP A 277 -18.08 20.09 -7.95
N ASP A 278 -18.61 18.89 -7.68
CA ASP A 278 -20.07 18.63 -7.68
C ASP A 278 -20.81 19.20 -6.43
N ASP A 279 -20.08 19.64 -5.40
CA ASP A 279 -20.67 20.20 -4.17
C ASP A 279 -20.82 21.74 -4.17
N ASP A 280 -20.22 22.46 -5.13
CA ASP A 280 -20.23 23.93 -5.18
C ASP A 280 -21.45 24.52 -5.92
N TYR A 281 -22.36 23.67 -6.43
CA TYR A 281 -23.60 24.06 -7.12
C TYR A 281 -24.88 23.89 -6.28
N LYS A 282 -24.79 23.95 -4.94
CA LYS A 282 -25.97 24.18 -4.10
C LYS A 282 -26.24 25.68 -3.98
N ASP A 283 -26.60 26.29 -5.11
CA ASP A 283 -27.05 27.68 -5.17
C ASP A 283 -28.30 27.85 -4.31
N ASP A 284 -28.18 28.81 -3.37
CA ASP A 284 -29.25 29.48 -2.66
C ASP A 284 -30.33 29.97 -3.64
N VAL A 285 -31.33 29.13 -3.93
CA VAL A 285 -32.62 29.64 -4.40
C VAL A 285 -33.32 30.24 -3.19
N ASN A 286 -32.98 31.51 -2.96
CA ASN A 286 -33.58 32.39 -1.98
C ASN A 286 -35.11 32.44 -2.23
N GLU A 287 -35.88 31.69 -1.42
CA GLU A 287 -37.34 31.58 -1.49
C GLU A 287 -38.06 32.86 -0.98
N SER A 288 -37.52 34.03 -1.29
CA SER A 288 -38.03 35.32 -0.82
C SER A 288 -38.43 36.32 -1.92
N GLU A 289 -38.33 35.98 -3.21
CA GLU A 289 -38.81 36.82 -4.33
C GLU A 289 -39.98 36.23 -5.15
N MET A 290 -40.81 35.35 -4.56
CA MET A 290 -42.12 34.96 -5.13
C MET A 290 -43.30 35.49 -4.30
N LYS A 291 -43.21 36.74 -3.84
CA LYS A 291 -44.32 37.52 -3.29
C LYS A 291 -44.27 38.98 -3.76
N GLU A 292 -44.24 39.19 -5.07
CA GLU A 292 -44.81 40.38 -5.71
C GLU A 292 -44.68 40.22 -7.22
N ILE A 293 -45.74 39.69 -7.86
CA ILE A 293 -46.36 40.10 -9.13
C ILE A 293 -47.66 39.31 -9.29
#